data_AF-A0A7Y0MDG8-F1
#
_entry.id   AF-A0A7Y0MDG8-F1
#
_cell.length_a   1.000
_cell.length_b   1.000
_cell.length_c   1.000
_cell.angle_alpha   90.00
_cell.angle_beta   90.00
_cell.angle_gamma   90.00
#
_symmetry.space_group_name_H-M   'P 1'
#
loop_
_entity.id
_entity.type
_entity.pdbx_description
1 polymer ?
#
loop_
_entity_poly.entity_id
_entity_poly.type
_entity_poly.pdbx_seq_one_letter_code
_entity_poly.pdbx_strand_id
1 'polypeptide(L)'
;MSLFLVFLAIATAGAVALVASGRVSRRAKTAAGQGWERGEVPALDGLSESDPRLPAVLLPEHPVASDIDRLRFSVAFRGYRMDQVDEVLDRLRRELAARDELISELRRERHWKNDDGTPLPPAS
;
A
#
# COMPACT_ATOMS: atom_id res chain seq x y z
N MET A 1 39.38 -0.71 7.97
CA MET A 1 40.09 -0.69 9.27
C MET A 1 39.49 0.34 10.23
N SER A 2 39.33 1.62 9.85
CA SER A 2 38.76 2.66 10.72
C SER A 2 37.28 2.41 11.13
N LEU A 3 36.40 2.00 10.20
CA LEU A 3 34.97 1.76 10.49
C LEU A 3 34.74 0.63 11.51
N PHE A 4 35.60 -0.40 11.51
CA PHE A 4 35.48 -1.54 12.43
C PHE A 4 35.78 -1.10 13.87
N LEU A 5 36.73 -0.17 14.05
CA LEU A 5 37.05 0.43 15.36
C LEU A 5 35.93 1.32 15.87
N VAL A 6 35.27 2.08 14.98
CA VAL A 6 34.10 2.90 15.35
C VAL A 6 32.93 2.00 15.78
N PHE A 7 32.67 0.92 15.06
CA PHE A 7 31.58 -0.01 15.40
C PHE A 7 31.85 -0.73 16.74
N LEU A 8 33.09 -1.14 16.96
CA LEU A 8 33.53 -1.74 18.21
C LEU A 8 33.41 -0.75 19.39
N ALA A 9 33.76 0.52 19.19
CA ALA A 9 33.62 1.58 20.19
C ALA A 9 32.15 1.84 20.57
N ILE A 10 31.24 1.87 19.59
CA ILE A 10 29.80 2.04 19.84
C ILE A 10 29.23 0.82 20.58
N ALA A 11 29.60 -0.39 20.16
CA ALA A 11 29.13 -1.63 20.79
C ALA A 11 29.57 -1.73 22.26
N THR A 12 30.83 -1.36 22.56
CA THR A 12 31.35 -1.36 23.93
C THR A 12 30.70 -0.27 24.79
N ALA A 13 30.49 0.93 24.26
CA ALA A 13 29.79 2.00 24.97
C ALA A 13 28.35 1.60 25.34
N GLY A 14 27.62 0.94 24.42
CA GLY A 14 26.26 0.45 24.67
C GLY A 14 26.19 -0.63 25.75
N ALA A 15 27.14 -1.58 25.75
CA ALA A 15 27.20 -2.64 26.75
C ALA A 15 27.48 -2.10 28.16
N VAL A 16 28.40 -1.13 28.29
CA VAL A 16 28.73 -0.49 29.57
C VAL A 16 27.54 0.29 30.12
N ALA A 17 26.81 1.02 29.27
CA ALA A 17 25.62 1.76 29.68
C ALA A 17 24.51 0.82 30.20
N LEU A 18 24.32 -0.34 29.56
CA LEU A 18 23.35 -1.36 29.98
C LEU A 18 23.69 -1.96 31.36
N VAL A 19 24.97 -2.24 31.61
CA VAL A 19 25.43 -2.83 32.87
C VAL A 19 25.41 -1.81 34.02
N ALA A 20 25.78 -0.55 33.75
CA ALA A 20 25.75 0.52 34.75
C ALA A 20 24.32 0.91 35.17
N SER A 21 23.32 0.70 34.29
CA SER A 21 21.93 1.10 34.54
C SER A 21 21.17 0.17 35.51
N GLY A 22 21.67 -1.05 35.78
CA GLY A 22 21.14 -1.91 36.84
C GLY A 22 19.62 -2.20 36.80
N ARG A 23 18.94 -1.97 35.66
CA ARG A 23 17.49 -2.17 35.49
C ARG A 23 17.16 -3.45 34.73
N VAL A 24 17.80 -4.54 35.13
CA VAL A 24 17.32 -5.86 34.78
C VAL A 24 16.31 -6.28 35.84
N SER A 25 15.06 -6.43 35.42
CA SER A 25 13.98 -7.20 36.07
C SER A 25 13.30 -6.62 37.33
N ARG A 26 12.16 -5.94 37.13
CA ARG A 26 10.92 -6.22 37.89
C ARG A 26 9.68 -5.55 37.24
N ARG A 27 8.94 -6.39 36.50
CA ARG A 27 7.46 -6.54 36.49
C ARG A 27 6.59 -5.33 36.12
N ALA A 28 5.94 -5.44 34.97
CA ALA A 28 4.53 -5.05 34.80
C ALA A 28 3.82 -6.08 33.90
N LYS A 29 3.23 -7.10 34.56
CA LYS A 29 2.08 -7.83 34.02
C LYS A 29 0.84 -7.01 34.40
N THR A 30 0.16 -6.42 33.41
CA THR A 30 -1.25 -5.98 33.35
C THR A 30 -1.33 -4.98 32.18
N ALA A 31 -2.19 -5.06 31.17
CA ALA A 31 -3.30 -5.92 30.83
C ALA A 31 -3.64 -5.72 29.34
N ALA A 32 -4.29 -6.72 28.74
CA ALA A 32 -5.18 -6.62 27.58
C ALA A 32 -4.65 -6.00 26.26
N GLY A 33 -4.13 -6.87 25.40
CA GLY A 33 -4.00 -6.65 23.96
C GLY A 33 -3.59 -7.98 23.36
N GLN A 34 -4.57 -8.66 22.75
CA GLN A 34 -4.51 -10.05 22.28
C GLN A 34 -3.13 -10.45 21.74
N GLY A 35 -2.55 -11.47 22.39
CA GLY A 35 -1.37 -12.13 21.85
C GLY A 35 -1.71 -12.62 20.45
N TRP A 36 -0.90 -12.22 19.49
CA TRP A 36 -0.88 -12.87 18.19
C TRP A 36 -0.32 -14.27 18.49
N GLU A 37 -1.21 -15.20 18.83
CA GLU A 37 -0.86 -16.61 18.80
C GLU A 37 -0.36 -16.84 17.39
N ARG A 38 0.93 -17.21 17.27
CA ARG A 38 1.53 -17.61 16.01
C ARG A 38 0.86 -18.92 15.64
N GLY A 39 -0.38 -18.81 15.15
CA GLY A 39 -1.10 -19.89 14.53
C GLY A 39 -0.23 -20.39 13.40
N GLU A 40 0.03 -21.69 13.42
CA GLU A 40 0.57 -22.44 12.30
C GLU A 40 -0.34 -22.14 11.12
N VAL A 41 0.02 -21.13 10.32
CA VAL A 41 -0.72 -20.75 9.13
C VAL A 41 -0.61 -21.95 8.19
N PRO A 42 -1.72 -22.64 7.85
CA PRO A 42 -1.69 -23.65 6.81
C PRO A 42 -1.06 -23.00 5.60
N ALA A 43 -0.02 -23.63 5.04
CA ALA A 43 0.62 -23.13 3.82
C ALA A 43 -0.48 -22.90 2.78
N LEU A 44 -0.84 -21.63 2.57
CA LEU A 44 -1.81 -21.24 1.56
C LEU A 44 -1.10 -21.44 0.22
N ASP A 45 -1.24 -22.65 -0.30
CA ASP A 45 -0.76 -23.06 -1.61
C ASP A 45 -1.45 -22.17 -2.66
N GLY A 46 -0.75 -21.11 -3.10
CA GLY A 46 -1.30 -20.12 -4.03
C GLY A 46 -0.97 -18.66 -3.73
N LEU A 47 -0.42 -18.33 -2.56
CA LEU A 47 0.16 -16.99 -2.35
C LEU A 47 1.54 -16.95 -3.03
N SER A 48 1.55 -16.63 -4.32
CA SER A 48 2.80 -16.37 -5.06
C SER A 48 3.65 -15.37 -4.26
N GLU A 49 4.86 -15.78 -3.93
CA GLU A 49 5.84 -14.89 -3.30
C GLU A 49 6.07 -13.70 -4.24
N SER A 50 6.01 -12.49 -3.69
CA SER A 50 6.20 -11.27 -4.48
C SER A 50 7.67 -11.19 -4.89
N ASP A 51 8.00 -11.47 -6.17
CA ASP A 51 9.38 -11.36 -6.66
C ASP A 51 9.79 -9.87 -6.76
N PRO A 52 10.70 -9.39 -5.89
CA PRO A 52 11.09 -7.99 -5.84
C PRO A 52 11.93 -7.55 -7.04
N ARG A 53 12.30 -8.47 -7.94
CA ARG A 53 13.05 -8.18 -9.17
C ARG A 53 12.17 -7.89 -10.37
N LEU A 54 10.85 -8.08 -10.26
CA LEU A 54 9.94 -7.74 -11.35
C LEU A 54 9.91 -6.21 -11.55
N PRO A 55 9.92 -5.73 -12.82
CA PRO A 55 9.78 -4.31 -13.09
C PRO A 55 8.45 -3.80 -12.53
N ALA A 56 8.42 -2.52 -12.14
CA ALA A 56 7.20 -1.91 -11.63
C ALA A 56 6.07 -2.10 -12.64
N VAL A 57 4.95 -2.67 -12.21
CA VAL A 57 3.73 -2.72 -13.02
C VAL A 57 3.28 -1.27 -13.17
N LEU A 58 3.42 -0.73 -14.38
CA LEU A 58 2.99 0.64 -14.69
C LEU A 58 1.49 0.67 -15.00
N LEU A 59 0.88 1.82 -14.75
CA LEU A 59 -0.49 2.06 -15.17
C LEU A 59 -0.59 2.07 -16.71
N PRO A 60 -1.71 1.59 -17.28
CA PRO A 60 -1.99 1.77 -18.70
C PRO A 60 -2.25 3.26 -19.01
N GLU A 61 -2.28 3.62 -20.30
CA GLU A 61 -2.57 4.99 -20.79
C GLU A 61 -3.87 5.59 -20.21
N HIS A 62 -4.87 4.72 -19.96
CA HIS A 62 -6.16 5.09 -19.37
C HIS A 62 -6.43 4.20 -18.17
N PRO A 63 -5.88 4.54 -16.98
CA PRO A 63 -6.04 3.71 -15.79
C PRO A 63 -7.47 3.78 -15.27
N VAL A 64 -7.97 2.64 -14.80
CA VAL A 64 -9.19 2.56 -13.99
C VAL A 64 -8.84 2.37 -12.52
N ALA A 65 -9.81 2.61 -11.63
CA ALA A 65 -9.60 2.49 -10.19
C ALA A 65 -8.99 1.14 -9.75
N SER A 66 -9.39 0.02 -10.37
CA SER A 66 -8.85 -1.31 -10.06
C SER A 66 -7.41 -1.54 -10.53
N ASP A 67 -6.89 -0.71 -11.43
CA ASP A 67 -5.48 -0.82 -11.84
C ASP A 67 -4.53 -0.34 -10.75
N ILE A 68 -4.98 0.57 -9.88
CA ILE A 68 -4.20 1.08 -8.75
C ILE A 68 -3.89 -0.04 -7.75
N ASP A 69 -4.83 -0.98 -7.53
CA ASP A 69 -4.66 -2.11 -6.61
C ASP A 69 -3.56 -3.10 -7.07
N ARG A 70 -3.24 -3.08 -8.37
CA ARG A 70 -2.26 -3.95 -9.01
C ARG A 70 -0.86 -3.34 -9.04
N LEU A 71 -0.70 -2.08 -8.66
CA LEU A 71 0.60 -1.41 -8.63
C LEU A 71 1.53 -2.08 -7.64
N ARG A 72 2.75 -2.37 -8.10
CA ARG A 72 3.82 -2.92 -7.26
C ARG A 72 5.07 -2.10 -7.50
N PHE A 73 5.56 -1.47 -6.43
CA PHE A 73 6.79 -0.67 -6.45
C PHE A 73 7.93 -1.49 -5.86
N SER A 74 9.13 -1.37 -6.45
CA SER A 74 10.35 -1.93 -5.88
C SER A 74 10.86 -1.08 -4.72
N VAL A 75 11.55 -1.72 -3.77
CA VAL A 75 12.12 -1.04 -2.61
C VAL A 75 13.46 -0.39 -2.97
N ALA A 76 13.65 0.87 -2.62
CA ALA A 76 14.88 1.62 -2.85
C ALA A 76 15.42 2.24 -1.56
N PHE A 77 16.75 2.38 -1.45
CA PHE A 77 17.45 2.93 -0.27
C PHE A 77 17.10 4.39 0.03
N ARG A 78 16.53 5.10 -0.96
CA ARG A 78 15.94 6.45 -0.83
C ARG A 78 14.53 6.45 -1.43
N GLY A 79 13.67 5.57 -0.92
CA GLY A 79 12.26 5.50 -1.31
C GLY A 79 11.36 6.39 -0.46
N TYR A 80 10.13 6.58 -0.93
CA TYR A 80 9.05 7.09 -0.09
C TYR A 80 8.65 6.04 0.96
N ARG A 81 8.05 6.48 2.07
CA ARG A 81 7.55 5.54 3.08
C ARG A 81 6.32 4.81 2.55
N MET A 82 6.27 3.48 2.72
CA MET A 82 5.22 2.63 2.17
C MET A 82 3.83 3.03 2.65
N ASP A 83 3.67 3.30 3.94
CA ASP A 83 2.39 3.74 4.54
C ASP A 83 1.85 5.04 3.92
N GLN A 84 2.74 6.00 3.65
CA GLN A 84 2.34 7.27 3.02
C GLN A 84 1.96 7.08 1.55
N VAL A 85 2.68 6.22 0.84
CA VAL A 85 2.35 5.89 -0.56
C VAL A 85 1.01 5.17 -0.62
N ASP A 86 0.80 4.19 0.27
CA ASP A 86 -0.44 3.41 0.33
C ASP A 86 -1.65 4.31 0.62
N GLU A 87 -1.54 5.23 1.59
CA GLU A 87 -2.63 6.18 1.90
C GLU A 87 -2.98 7.07 0.70
N VAL A 88 -1.96 7.56 -0.02
CA VAL A 88 -2.15 8.38 -1.22
C VAL A 88 -2.79 7.57 -2.35
N LEU A 89 -2.35 6.32 -2.56
CA LEU A 89 -2.94 5.43 -3.56
C LEU A 89 -4.40 5.10 -3.24
N ASP A 90 -4.73 4.86 -1.97
CA ASP A 90 -6.11 4.60 -1.54
C ASP A 90 -7.03 5.81 -1.75
N ARG A 91 -6.51 7.01 -1.50
CA ARG A 91 -7.23 8.24 -1.84
C ARG A 91 -7.41 8.38 -3.35
N LEU A 92 -6.35 8.15 -4.13
CA LEU A 92 -6.38 8.27 -5.59
C LEU A 92 -7.38 7.27 -6.20
N ARG A 93 -7.41 6.03 -5.72
CA ARG A 93 -8.36 5.00 -6.13
C ARG A 93 -9.81 5.44 -5.95
N ARG A 94 -10.14 5.98 -4.77
CA ARG A 94 -11.49 6.48 -4.48
C ARG A 94 -11.88 7.65 -5.39
N GLU A 95 -10.97 8.61 -5.56
CA GLU A 95 -11.20 9.77 -6.43
C GLU A 95 -11.36 9.37 -7.90
N LEU A 96 -10.56 8.43 -8.38
CA LEU A 96 -10.66 7.92 -9.75
C LEU A 96 -11.99 7.21 -9.98
N ALA A 97 -12.40 6.33 -9.05
CA ALA A 97 -13.69 5.64 -9.13
C ALA A 97 -14.87 6.64 -9.16
N ALA A 98 -14.85 7.65 -8.29
CA ALA A 98 -15.90 8.66 -8.25
C ALA A 98 -15.97 9.49 -9.54
N ARG A 99 -14.81 9.82 -10.12
CA ARG A 99 -14.75 10.53 -11.42
C ARG A 99 -15.24 9.67 -12.56
N ASP A 100 -14.87 8.39 -12.59
CA ASP A 100 -15.31 7.46 -13.63
C ASP A 100 -16.83 7.26 -13.60
N GLU A 101 -17.41 7.16 -12.39
CA GLU A 101 -18.86 7.08 -12.20
C GLU A 101 -19.56 8.34 -12.72
N LEU A 102 -19.08 9.53 -12.33
CA LEU A 102 -19.63 10.80 -12.79
C LEU A 102 -19.52 10.96 -14.31
N ILE A 103 -18.38 10.60 -14.90
CA ILE A 103 -18.18 10.64 -16.35
C ILE A 103 -19.17 9.68 -17.05
N SER A 104 -19.43 8.51 -16.46
CA SER A 104 -20.39 7.55 -16.99
C SER A 104 -21.82 8.11 -16.98
N GLU A 105 -22.21 8.79 -15.90
CA GLU A 105 -23.52 9.44 -15.76
C GLU A 105 -23.70 10.54 -16.80
N LEU A 106 -22.75 11.47 -16.88
CA LEU A 106 -22.79 12.58 -17.84
C LEU A 106 -22.81 12.08 -19.30
N ARG A 107 -22.13 10.97 -19.59
CA ARG A 107 -22.17 10.34 -20.92
C ARG A 107 -23.56 9.76 -21.22
N ARG A 108 -24.23 9.14 -20.24
CA ARG A 108 -25.61 8.64 -20.39
C ARG A 108 -26.60 9.79 -20.63
N GLU A 109 -26.55 10.83 -19.80
CA GLU A 109 -27.42 12.00 -19.94
C GLU A 109 -27.25 12.68 -21.31
N ARG A 110 -26.00 12.86 -21.75
CA ARG A 110 -25.70 13.44 -23.06
C ARG A 110 -26.17 12.54 -24.21
N HIS A 111 -26.07 11.22 -24.08
CA HIS A 111 -26.58 10.31 -25.11
C HIS A 111 -28.11 10.39 -25.23
N TRP A 112 -28.81 10.35 -24.10
CA TRP A 112 -30.28 10.52 -24.06
C TRP A 112 -30.72 11.83 -24.72
N LYS A 113 -30.03 12.94 -24.41
CA LYS A 113 -30.33 14.27 -24.97
C LYS A 113 -29.88 14.49 -26.42
N ASN A 114 -29.28 13.49 -27.05
CA ASN A 114 -28.98 13.50 -28.48
C ASN A 114 -30.00 12.65 -29.25
N ASP A 115 -30.59 11.65 -28.59
CA ASP A 115 -31.58 10.74 -29.18
C ASP A 115 -33.00 11.34 -29.16
N ASP A 116 -33.25 12.32 -28.28
CA ASP A 116 -34.52 13.08 -28.18
C ASP A 116 -34.72 14.14 -29.29
N GLY A 117 -33.70 14.37 -30.13
CA GLY A 117 -33.71 15.36 -31.20
C GLY A 117 -34.18 14.87 -32.58
N THR A 118 -34.49 13.59 -32.77
CA THR A 118 -34.89 13.05 -34.09
C THR A 118 -36.29 12.42 -34.03
N PRO A 119 -37.32 13.07 -34.60
CA PRO A 119 -38.62 12.43 -34.78
C PRO A 119 -38.46 11.19 -35.66
N LEU A 120 -38.85 10.02 -35.15
CA LEU A 120 -38.99 8.82 -35.98
C LEU A 120 -40.04 9.13 -37.06
N PRO A 121 -39.70 9.03 -38.37
CA PRO A 121 -40.67 9.22 -39.43
C PRO A 121 -41.79 8.19 -39.27
N PRO A 122 -43.06 8.56 -39.51
CA PRO A 122 -44.15 7.61 -39.42
C PRO A 122 -43.90 6.47 -40.39
N ALA A 123 -43.90 5.24 -39.88
CA ALA A 123 -43.84 4.04 -40.69
C ALA A 123 -44.99 4.09 -41.71
N SER A 124 -44.61 4.06 -42.99
CA SER A 124 -45.53 4.04 -44.14
C SER A 124 -46.17 2.68 -44.31
#